data_AF-A0A7W1SER2-F1
#
_entry.id   AF-A0A7W1SER2-F1
#
_cell.length_a   1.000
_cell.length_b   1.000
_cell.length_c   1.000
_cell.angle_alpha   90.00
_cell.angle_beta   90.00
_cell.angle_gamma   90.00
#
_symmetry.space_group_name_H-M   'P 1'
#
loop_
_entity.id
_entity.type
_entity.pdbx_description
1 polymer ?
#
loop_
_entity_poly.entity_id
_entity_poly.type
_entity_poly.pdbx_seq_one_letter_code
_entity_poly.pdbx_strand_id
1 'polypeptide(L)'
;MEATKPLIFRKGLDMREAVAAELAQAYDSALVERVKANDFRYESGRLTVHLAREFGFCYGVDRAVDYAYQARKRFPDRNVVLTGEIIHNPHVNDRLREVGIRFLSDPGQDAATLGPNDVVI
;
A
#
# COMPACT_ATOMS: atom_id res chain seq x y z
N MET A 1 15.28 -14.31 -30.20
CA MET A 1 14.80 -14.47 -28.82
C MET A 1 13.29 -14.45 -28.86
N GLU A 2 12.64 -15.53 -28.45
CA GLU A 2 11.17 -15.60 -28.43
C GLU A 2 10.66 -14.70 -27.29
N ALA A 3 9.84 -13.71 -27.65
CA ALA A 3 9.29 -12.76 -26.68
C ALA A 3 8.35 -13.51 -25.74
N THR A 4 8.77 -13.74 -24.50
CA THR A 4 7.93 -14.38 -23.49
C THR A 4 6.76 -13.45 -23.18
N LYS A 5 5.53 -13.94 -23.38
CA LYS A 5 4.32 -13.18 -23.09
C LYS A 5 4.24 -12.92 -21.58
N PRO A 6 4.07 -11.66 -21.13
CA PRO A 6 4.04 -11.35 -19.70
C PRO A 6 2.79 -11.96 -19.05
N LEU A 7 2.97 -12.50 -17.85
CA LEU A 7 1.86 -12.94 -16.99
C LEU A 7 1.23 -11.71 -16.33
N ILE A 8 -0.04 -11.44 -16.62
CA ILE A 8 -0.73 -10.23 -16.16
C ILE A 8 -1.85 -10.60 -15.20
N PHE A 9 -1.82 -10.03 -13.99
CA PHE A 9 -2.87 -10.14 -12.98
C PHE A 9 -3.75 -8.87 -13.01
N ARG A 10 -5.00 -8.98 -13.45
CA ARG A 10 -5.92 -7.82 -13.59
C ARG A 10 -6.88 -7.62 -12.43
N LYS A 11 -7.26 -8.70 -11.73
CA LYS A 11 -8.33 -8.68 -10.72
C LYS A 11 -7.83 -8.63 -9.27
N GLY A 12 -6.57 -8.92 -9.02
CA GLY A 12 -6.03 -9.12 -7.67
C GLY A 12 -5.19 -10.40 -7.62
N LEU A 13 -4.60 -10.68 -6.45
CA LEU A 13 -3.89 -11.94 -6.19
C LEU A 13 -4.67 -12.89 -5.28
N ASP A 14 -5.87 -12.50 -4.85
CA ASP A 14 -6.77 -13.23 -3.96
C ASP A 14 -6.15 -13.56 -2.59
N MET A 15 -5.36 -12.63 -2.06
CA MET A 15 -4.58 -12.79 -0.83
C MET A 15 -4.87 -11.70 0.21
N ARG A 16 -6.07 -11.11 0.16
CA ARG A 16 -6.48 -10.01 1.06
C ARG A 16 -6.38 -10.38 2.53
N GLU A 17 -6.93 -11.52 2.91
CA GLU A 17 -6.88 -12.00 4.30
C GLU A 17 -5.44 -12.20 4.78
N ALA A 18 -4.54 -12.58 3.88
CA ALA A 18 -3.15 -12.82 4.22
C ALA A 18 -2.39 -11.53 4.57
N VAL A 19 -2.85 -10.35 4.13
CA VAL A 19 -2.19 -9.05 4.39
C VAL A 19 -3.00 -8.13 5.31
N ALA A 20 -4.25 -8.49 5.60
CA ALA A 20 -5.17 -7.67 6.39
C ALA A 20 -4.61 -7.26 7.77
N ALA A 21 -3.96 -8.20 8.48
CA ALA A 21 -3.41 -7.91 9.81
C ALA A 21 -2.27 -6.86 9.77
N GLU A 22 -1.42 -6.93 8.75
CA GLU A 22 -0.30 -5.99 8.58
C GLU A 22 -0.82 -4.59 8.21
N LEU A 23 -1.82 -4.52 7.32
CA LEU A 23 -2.48 -3.27 6.95
C LEU A 23 -3.20 -2.62 8.14
N ALA A 24 -3.94 -3.43 8.92
CA ALA A 24 -4.63 -2.95 10.12
C ALA A 24 -3.64 -2.37 11.14
N GLN A 25 -2.52 -3.07 11.39
CA GLN A 25 -1.50 -2.57 12.30
C GLN A 25 -0.88 -1.24 11.83
N ALA A 26 -0.73 -1.05 10.53
CA ALA A 26 -0.10 0.14 9.96
C ALA A 26 -1.04 1.35 9.91
N TYR A 27 -2.35 1.15 9.72
CA TYR A 27 -3.26 2.23 9.35
C TYR A 27 -4.50 2.39 10.26
N ASP A 28 -4.79 1.45 11.15
CA ASP A 28 -5.91 1.57 12.09
C ASP A 28 -5.51 2.32 13.37
N SER A 29 -6.44 3.09 13.93
CA SER A 29 -6.21 3.88 15.13
C SER A 29 -7.37 3.80 16.11
N ALA A 30 -7.10 3.29 17.32
CA ALA A 30 -8.08 3.24 18.40
C ALA A 30 -8.60 4.63 18.79
N LEU A 31 -7.80 5.69 18.64
CA LEU A 31 -8.27 7.06 18.87
C LEU A 31 -9.34 7.44 17.84
N VAL A 32 -9.08 7.20 16.56
CA VAL A 32 -10.01 7.51 15.48
C VAL A 32 -11.32 6.75 15.65
N GLU A 33 -11.25 5.46 16.00
CA GLU A 33 -12.45 4.65 16.27
C GLU A 33 -13.26 5.21 17.45
N ARG A 34 -12.59 5.66 18.53
CA ARG A 34 -13.28 6.36 19.62
C ARG A 34 -13.93 7.67 19.16
N VAL A 35 -13.29 8.47 18.31
CA VAL A 35 -13.88 9.72 17.82
C VAL A 35 -15.10 9.43 16.93
N LYS A 36 -15.03 8.44 16.04
CA LYS A 36 -16.16 7.99 15.21
C LYS A 36 -17.35 7.56 16.07
N ALA A 37 -17.12 6.76 17.11
CA ALA A 37 -18.16 6.29 18.03
C ALA A 37 -18.86 7.42 18.79
N ASN A 38 -18.23 8.59 18.91
CA ASN A 38 -18.76 9.78 19.56
C ASN A 38 -19.25 10.84 18.55
N ASP A 39 -19.95 10.39 17.50
CA ASP A 39 -20.47 11.23 16.40
C ASP A 39 -19.41 12.16 15.78
N PHE A 40 -18.22 11.59 15.53
CA PHE A 40 -17.09 12.30 14.93
C PHE A 40 -16.62 13.51 15.75
N ARG A 41 -16.81 13.48 17.08
CA ARG A 41 -16.41 14.53 17.99
C ARG A 41 -15.59 13.95 19.15
N TYR A 42 -14.51 14.64 19.49
CA TYR A 42 -13.70 14.34 20.67
C TYR A 42 -13.58 15.59 21.54
N GLU A 43 -13.83 15.42 22.83
CA GLU A 43 -13.79 16.52 23.80
C GLU A 43 -12.81 16.23 24.93
N SER A 44 -12.04 17.23 25.31
CA SER A 44 -11.11 17.16 26.43
C SER A 44 -10.97 18.54 27.08
N GLY A 45 -11.72 18.75 28.17
CA GLY A 45 -11.79 20.05 28.84
C GLY A 45 -12.35 21.13 27.91
N ARG A 46 -11.51 22.11 27.55
CA ARG A 46 -11.85 23.19 26.60
C ARG A 46 -11.55 22.89 25.14
N LEU A 47 -11.00 21.72 24.83
CA LEU A 47 -10.68 21.31 23.46
C LEU A 47 -11.84 20.50 22.89
N THR A 48 -12.24 20.87 21.67
CA THR A 48 -13.16 20.09 20.85
C THR A 48 -12.50 19.83 19.50
N VAL A 49 -12.43 18.57 19.11
CA VAL A 49 -11.96 18.12 17.80
C VAL A 49 -13.14 17.56 17.04
N HIS A 50 -13.33 18.03 15.82
CA HIS A 50 -14.30 17.49 14.87
C HIS A 50 -13.56 16.71 13.80
N LEU A 51 -13.95 15.46 13.60
CA LEU A 51 -13.45 14.62 12.52
C LEU A 51 -14.40 14.71 11.34
N ALA A 52 -13.87 14.83 10.13
CA ALA A 52 -14.71 14.75 8.94
C ALA A 52 -15.38 13.37 8.86
N ARG A 53 -16.62 13.30 8.36
CA ARG A 53 -17.30 12.00 8.18
C ARG A 53 -16.69 11.17 7.06
N GLU A 54 -16.15 11.85 6.06
CA GLU A 54 -15.45 11.27 4.93
C GLU A 54 -13.98 11.67 5.02
N PHE A 55 -13.13 10.71 5.38
CA PHE A 55 -11.69 10.91 5.50
C PHE A 55 -10.96 9.57 5.34
N GLY A 56 -9.65 9.64 5.09
CA GLY A 56 -8.80 8.46 4.94
C GLY A 56 -8.63 8.03 3.49
N PHE A 57 -8.33 6.75 3.28
CA PHE A 57 -8.08 6.19 1.96
C PHE A 57 -9.38 6.02 1.18
N CYS A 58 -9.31 6.31 -0.12
CA CYS A 58 -10.36 5.92 -1.03
C CYS A 58 -10.15 4.45 -1.46
N TYR A 59 -11.19 3.83 -1.99
CA TYR A 59 -11.14 2.45 -2.46
C TYR A 59 -9.96 2.16 -3.42
N GLY A 60 -9.61 3.12 -4.30
CA GLY A 60 -8.49 2.97 -5.21
C GLY A 60 -7.14 2.89 -4.49
N VAL A 61 -6.96 3.69 -3.45
CA VAL A 61 -5.75 3.70 -2.61
C VAL A 61 -5.66 2.41 -1.81
N ASP A 62 -6.74 2.01 -1.13
CA ASP A 62 -6.79 0.76 -0.37
C ASP A 62 -6.41 -0.43 -1.24
N ARG A 63 -7.01 -0.50 -2.44
CA ARG A 63 -6.73 -1.56 -3.39
C ARG A 63 -5.29 -1.54 -3.88
N ALA A 64 -4.70 -0.37 -4.15
CA ALA A 64 -3.32 -0.28 -4.61
C ALA A 64 -2.34 -0.76 -3.53
N VAL A 65 -2.51 -0.26 -2.30
CA VAL A 65 -1.67 -0.64 -1.15
C VAL A 65 -1.81 -2.13 -0.86
N ASP A 66 -3.04 -2.64 -0.74
CA ASP A 66 -3.34 -4.08 -0.58
C ASP A 66 -2.62 -4.93 -1.63
N TYR A 67 -2.64 -4.50 -2.89
CA TYR A 67 -2.00 -5.22 -3.99
C TYR A 67 -0.48 -5.26 -3.87
N ALA A 68 0.15 -4.18 -3.40
CA ALA A 68 1.60 -4.14 -3.16
C ALA A 68 2.04 -5.13 -2.07
N TYR A 69 1.34 -5.18 -0.94
CA TYR A 69 1.60 -6.16 0.11
C TYR A 69 1.36 -7.60 -0.37
N GLN A 70 0.27 -7.84 -1.11
CA GLN A 70 0.00 -9.16 -1.67
C GLN A 70 1.09 -9.59 -2.66
N ALA A 71 1.56 -8.69 -3.53
CA ALA A 71 2.63 -8.99 -4.47
C ALA A 71 3.93 -9.35 -3.74
N ARG A 72 4.29 -8.55 -2.71
CA ARG A 72 5.45 -8.84 -1.87
C ARG A 72 5.34 -10.21 -1.19
N LYS A 73 4.18 -10.55 -0.64
CA LYS A 73 3.94 -11.83 0.04
C LYS A 73 3.87 -13.03 -0.90
N ARG A 74 3.27 -12.86 -2.08
CA ARG A 74 3.13 -13.93 -3.09
C ARG A 74 4.44 -14.28 -3.77
N PHE A 75 5.32 -13.31 -3.94
CA PHE A 75 6.58 -13.47 -4.65
C PHE A 75 7.76 -13.16 -3.71
N PRO A 76 7.96 -13.99 -2.65
CA PRO A 76 8.98 -13.72 -1.63
C PRO A 76 10.40 -13.63 -2.22
N ASP A 77 10.68 -14.44 -3.25
CA ASP A 77 12.03 -14.61 -3.84
C ASP A 77 12.27 -13.77 -5.11
N ARG A 78 11.31 -12.93 -5.51
CA ARG A 78 11.41 -12.09 -6.71
C ARG A 78 11.52 -10.61 -6.33
N ASN A 79 12.17 -9.80 -7.16
CA ASN A 79 12.13 -8.36 -6.96
C ASN A 79 10.72 -7.87 -7.31
N VAL A 80 10.08 -7.22 -6.34
CA VAL A 80 8.82 -6.51 -6.55
C VAL A 80 9.16 -5.03 -6.70
N VAL A 81 8.74 -4.44 -7.82
CA VAL A 81 9.07 -3.07 -8.19
C VAL A 81 7.80 -2.27 -8.50
N LEU A 82 7.77 -1.02 -8.05
CA LEU A 82 6.81 -0.01 -8.43
C LEU A 82 7.45 0.95 -9.43
N THR A 83 6.70 1.35 -10.46
CA THR A 83 7.19 2.30 -11.48
C THR A 83 7.40 3.72 -10.91
N GLY A 84 6.69 4.06 -9.83
CA GLY A 84 6.81 5.31 -9.09
C GLY A 84 6.14 5.19 -7.74
N GLU A 85 5.83 6.33 -7.11
CA GLU A 85 5.05 6.34 -5.87
C GLU A 85 3.71 5.61 -6.05
N ILE A 86 3.33 4.77 -5.09
CA ILE A 86 2.03 4.08 -5.17
C ILE A 86 0.88 5.07 -4.97
N ILE A 87 1.11 6.03 -4.07
CA ILE A 87 0.29 7.20 -3.76
C ILE A 87 1.22 8.32 -3.31
N HIS A 88 0.79 9.58 -3.41
CA HIS A 88 1.53 10.74 -2.91
C HIS A 88 1.46 10.85 -1.38
N ASN A 89 1.92 9.81 -0.67
CA ASN A 89 2.06 9.77 0.77
C ASN A 89 3.42 9.15 1.12
N PRO A 90 4.39 9.96 1.58
CA PRO A 90 5.74 9.47 1.85
C PRO A 90 5.75 8.34 2.89
N HIS A 91 4.91 8.42 3.92
CA HIS A 91 4.82 7.38 4.96
C HIS A 91 4.41 6.02 4.39
N VAL A 92 3.50 6.00 3.42
CA VAL A 92 3.08 4.75 2.76
C VAL A 92 4.21 4.22 1.87
N ASN A 93 4.83 5.09 1.07
CA ASN A 93 5.94 4.67 0.20
C ASN A 93 7.14 4.15 1.01
N ASP A 94 7.50 4.81 2.11
CA ASP A 94 8.58 4.38 2.99
C ASP A 94 8.30 3.03 3.61
N ARG A 95 7.05 2.80 4.05
CA ARG A 95 6.66 1.48 4.55
C ARG A 95 6.76 0.39 3.48
N LEU A 96 6.40 0.69 2.23
CA LEU A 96 6.57 -0.25 1.12
C LEU A 96 8.05 -0.55 0.84
N ARG A 97 8.93 0.44 0.98
CA ARG A 97 10.38 0.23 0.92
C ARG A 97 10.88 -0.67 2.04
N GLU A 98 10.41 -0.47 3.28
CA GLU A 98 10.76 -1.29 4.44
C GLU A 98 10.40 -2.77 4.25
N VAL A 99 9.26 -3.07 3.61
CA VAL A 99 8.86 -4.46 3.30
C VAL A 99 9.53 -5.02 2.05
N GLY A 100 10.45 -4.27 1.43
CA GLY A 100 11.34 -4.73 0.36
C GLY A 100 10.85 -4.45 -1.06
N ILE A 101 9.85 -3.57 -1.24
CA ILE A 101 9.42 -3.12 -2.57
C ILE A 101 10.33 -2.00 -3.04
N ARG A 102 10.85 -2.11 -4.27
CA ARG A 102 11.74 -1.10 -4.87
C ARG A 102 10.94 -0.14 -5.75
N PHE A 103 11.41 1.09 -5.89
CA PHE A 103 10.76 2.11 -6.70
C PHE A 103 11.67 2.52 -7.84
N LEU A 104 11.23 2.40 -9.09
CA LEU A 104 12.04 2.79 -10.26
C LEU A 104 12.28 4.31 -10.34
N SER A 105 11.50 5.10 -9.59
CA SER A 105 11.71 6.53 -9.42
C SER A 105 12.86 6.87 -8.46
N ASP A 106 13.38 5.91 -7.69
CA ASP A 106 14.44 6.17 -6.73
C ASP A 106 15.80 6.39 -7.43
N PRO A 107 16.69 7.23 -6.89
CA PRO A 107 17.99 7.50 -7.49
C PRO A 107 18.81 6.21 -7.73
N GLY A 108 19.34 6.07 -8.94
CA GLY A 108 20.16 4.91 -9.33
C GLY A 108 19.38 3.67 -9.75
N GLN A 109 18.04 3.74 -9.81
CA GLN A 109 17.22 2.70 -10.43
C GLN A 109 17.06 2.97 -11.93
N ASP A 110 17.03 1.90 -12.72
CA ASP A 110 16.84 1.97 -14.16
C ASP A 110 15.93 0.82 -14.62
N ALA A 111 14.85 1.16 -15.33
CA ALA A 111 13.91 0.20 -15.89
C ALA A 111 14.58 -0.77 -16.89
N ALA A 112 15.69 -0.38 -17.52
CA ALA A 112 16.46 -1.27 -18.41
C ALA A 112 17.10 -2.46 -17.68
N THR A 113 17.19 -2.43 -16.35
CA THR A 113 17.72 -3.54 -15.53
C THR A 113 16.69 -4.61 -15.22
N LEU A 114 15.41 -4.39 -15.56
CA LEU A 114 14.35 -5.35 -15.30
C LEU A 114 14.51 -6.61 -16.16
N GLY A 115 14.39 -7.76 -15.53
CA GLY A 115 14.42 -9.07 -16.15
C GLY A 115 13.07 -9.78 -16.16
N PRO A 116 12.97 -10.95 -16.83
CA PRO A 116 11.74 -11.74 -16.91
C PRO A 116 11.20 -12.22 -15.54
N ASN A 117 12.05 -12.23 -14.52
CA ASN A 117 11.72 -12.66 -13.17
C ASN A 117 11.27 -11.52 -12.26
N ASP A 118 11.26 -10.25 -12.69
CA ASP A 118 10.78 -9.17 -11.84
C ASP A 118 9.24 -9.08 -11.85
N VAL A 119 8.68 -8.59 -10.75
CA VAL A 119 7.24 -8.34 -10.60
C VAL A 119 7.04 -6.85 -10.61
N VAL A 120 6.43 -6.34 -11.67
CA VAL A 120 6.13 -4.91 -11.81
C VAL A 120 4.67 -4.67 -11.42
N ILE A 121 4.46 -3.67 -10.57
CA ILE A 121 3.15 -3.17 -10.15
C ILE A 121 2.87 -1.84 -10.84
#